data_AF-A0A7W7Z9R9-F1
#
_entry.id   AF-A0A7W7Z9R9-F1
#
_cell.length_a   1.000
_cell.length_b   1.000
_cell.length_c   1.000
_cell.angle_alpha   90.00
_cell.angle_beta   90.00
_cell.angle_gamma   90.00
#
_symmetry.space_group_name_H-M   'P 1'
#
loop_
_entity.id
_entity.type
_entity.pdbx_description
1 polymer ?
#
loop_
_entity_poly.entity_id
_entity_poly.type
_entity_poly.pdbx_seq_one_letter_code
_entity_poly.pdbx_strand_id
1 'polypeptide(L)' 'MSDPERLTSKAADPDPTELSPEDFYFEGPYMVFTAAYHLKRGYCCNSDCRHCPYK' A
#
# COMPACT_ATOMS: atom_id res chain seq x y z
N MET A 1 -42.16 0.35 6.81
CA MET A 1 -41.08 -0.65 6.66
C MET A 1 -40.10 -0.14 5.63
N SER A 2 -39.25 0.81 6.03
CA SER A 2 -38.18 1.34 5.20
C SER A 2 -36.93 1.18 6.04
N ASP A 3 -36.21 0.09 5.80
CA ASP A 3 -34.97 -0.25 6.48
C ASP A 3 -33.96 0.92 6.35
N PRO A 4 -33.57 1.58 7.45
CA PRO A 4 -32.53 2.61 7.43
C PRO A 4 -31.11 2.03 7.33
N GLU A 5 -30.95 0.72 7.21
CA GLU A 5 -29.68 -0.02 7.29
C GLU A 5 -28.96 -0.13 5.94
N ARG A 6 -28.83 0.98 5.21
CA ARG A 6 -27.93 1.04 4.03
C ARG A 6 -26.86 2.11 4.21
N LEU A 7 -26.23 2.14 5.38
CA LEU A 7 -24.96 2.84 5.57
C LEU A 7 -23.84 1.98 4.98
N THR A 8 -23.76 2.02 3.64
CA THR A 8 -22.55 1.86 2.83
C THR A 8 -21.38 1.17 3.51
N SER A 9 -21.32 -0.15 3.36
CA SER A 9 -20.08 -0.91 3.37
C SER A 9 -19.08 -0.29 2.39
N LYS A 10 -18.24 0.62 2.86
CA LYS A 10 -16.98 0.97 2.18
C LYS A 10 -15.87 0.43 3.05
N ALA A 11 -15.66 -0.88 2.91
CA ALA A 11 -14.54 -1.56 3.50
C ALA A 11 -13.27 -0.91 2.96
N ALA A 12 -12.62 -0.15 3.84
CA ALA A 12 -11.19 0.09 3.87
C ALA A 12 -10.55 0.27 2.48
N ASP A 13 -10.68 1.47 1.93
CA ASP A 13 -9.55 2.03 1.18
C ASP A 13 -8.41 2.13 2.22
N PRO A 14 -7.32 1.33 2.17
CA PRO A 14 -6.19 1.58 3.05
C PRO A 14 -5.67 2.96 2.65
N ASP A 15 -5.85 3.92 3.54
CA ASP A 15 -5.36 5.27 3.35
C ASP A 15 -3.86 5.15 3.00
N PRO A 16 -3.41 5.64 1.83
CA PRO A 16 -2.03 5.48 1.38
C PRO A 16 -1.01 6.17 2.29
N THR A 17 -1.45 6.84 3.36
CA THR A 17 -0.62 7.58 4.31
C THR A 17 -0.07 6.70 5.44
N GLU A 18 -0.67 5.54 5.74
CA GLU A 18 -0.13 4.64 6.79
C GLU A 18 0.95 3.70 6.24
N LEU A 19 2.13 4.28 5.97
CA LEU A 19 3.34 3.51 5.72
C LEU A 19 3.73 2.77 7.01
N SER A 20 3.58 1.45 7.00
CA SER A 20 3.98 0.61 8.12
C SER A 20 5.49 0.34 8.05
N PRO A 21 6.16 0.06 9.18
CA PRO A 21 7.61 -0.28 9.18
C PRO A 21 7.95 -1.58 8.43
N GLU A 22 6.94 -2.33 7.97
CA GLU A 22 7.06 -3.48 7.06
C GLU A 22 7.14 -3.07 5.57
N ASP A 23 6.69 -1.86 5.22
CA ASP A 23 6.65 -1.34 3.86
C ASP A 23 8.00 -0.77 3.42
N PHE A 24 8.81 -0.32 4.38
CA PHE A 24 10.12 0.22 4.12
C PHE A 24 11.04 -0.04 5.32
N TYR A 25 12.33 -0.20 5.05
CA TYR A 25 13.35 -0.27 6.07
C TYR A 25 14.47 0.72 5.77
N PHE A 26 15.17 1.13 6.81
CA PHE A 26 16.35 1.97 6.65
C PHE A 26 17.59 1.10 6.58
N GLU A 27 18.35 1.25 5.51
CA GLU A 27 19.66 0.64 5.33
C GLU A 27 20.70 1.77 5.42
N GLY A 28 21.04 2.13 6.67
CA GLY A 28 21.90 3.28 6.96
C GLY A 28 21.19 4.61 6.63
N PRO A 29 21.78 5.48 5.78
CA PRO A 29 21.16 6.75 5.39
C PRO A 29 20.09 6.59 4.28
N TYR A 30 19.90 5.37 3.75
CA TYR A 30 19.01 5.12 2.64
C TYR A 30 17.69 4.49 3.11
N MET A 31 16.58 4.99 2.58
CA MET A 31 15.26 4.38 2.74
C MET A 31 15.03 3.38 1.61
N VAL A 32 14.82 2.11 1.96
CA VAL A 32 14.58 1.03 0.99
C VAL A 32 13.13 0.56 1.13
N PHE A 33 12.38 0.68 0.03
CA PHE A 33 11.01 0.18 -0.05
C PHE A 33 10.98 -1.33 -0.30
N THR A 34 10.09 -2.01 0.39
CA THR A 34 9.87 -3.45 0.25
C THR A 34 8.86 -3.75 -0.85
N ALA A 35 8.74 -5.04 -1.20
CA ALA A 35 7.71 -5.49 -2.13
C ALA A 35 6.28 -5.21 -1.60
N ALA A 36 6.07 -5.22 -0.28
CA ALA A 36 4.77 -4.95 0.34
C ALA A 36 4.30 -3.52 0.03
N TYR A 37 5.20 -2.54 0.10
CA TYR A 37 4.90 -1.17 -0.30
C TYR A 37 4.47 -1.08 -1.77
N HIS A 38 5.18 -1.77 -2.64
CA HIS A 38 4.85 -1.79 -4.08
C HIS A 38 3.52 -2.49 -4.37
N LEU A 39 3.14 -3.50 -3.57
CA LEU A 39 1.83 -4.16 -3.64
C LEU A 39 0.71 -3.23 -3.15
N LYS A 40 0.89 -2.54 -2.02
CA LYS A 40 -0.08 -1.55 -1.49
C LYS A 40 -0.30 -0.40 -2.47
N ARG A 41 0.76 0.02 -3.18
CA ARG A 41 0.70 1.04 -4.23
C ARG A 41 -0.17 0.60 -5.42
N GLY A 42 -0.27 -0.70 -5.69
CA GLY A 42 -1.16 -1.25 -6.71
C GLY A 42 -0.76 -0.98 -8.18
N TYR A 43 0.42 -0.40 -8.44
CA TYR A 43 0.91 -0.19 -9.81
C TYR A 43 2.43 -0.24 -9.93
N CYS A 44 2.91 -0.67 -11.10
CA CYS A 44 4.33 -0.66 -11.45
C CYS A 44 4.78 0.78 -11.79
N CYS A 45 5.89 1.22 -11.18
CA CYS A 45 6.44 2.56 -11.40
C CYS A 45 7.47 2.66 -12.52
N ASN A 46 7.79 1.54 -13.20
CA ASN A 46 8.79 1.46 -14.27
C ASN A 46 10.19 1.98 -13.90
N SER A 47 10.51 2.07 -12.60
CA SER A 47 11.80 2.54 -12.10
C SER A 47 12.80 1.40 -11.81
N ASP A 48 12.56 0.21 -12.34
CA ASP A 48 13.44 -0.96 -12.17
C ASP A 48 13.73 -1.29 -10.69
N CYS A 49 12.70 -1.23 -9.83
CA CYS A 49 12.86 -1.45 -8.40
C CYS A 49 13.29 -2.90 -8.11
N ARG A 50 14.28 -3.08 -7.22
CA ARG A 50 14.84 -4.38 -6.86
C ARG A 50 13.82 -5.35 -6.24
N HIS A 51 12.77 -4.82 -5.63
CA HIS A 51 11.67 -5.57 -5.01
C HIS A 51 10.34 -5.40 -5.77
N CYS A 52 10.40 -5.13 -7.08
CA CYS A 52 9.18 -4.94 -7.87
C CYS A 52 8.38 -6.26 -7.97
N PRO A 53 7.11 -6.29 -7.53
CA PRO A 53 6.27 -7.50 -7.63
C PRO A 53 5.67 -7.71 -9.02
N TYR A 54 5.77 -6.73 -9.92
CA TYR A 54 5.16 -6.73 -11.26
C TYR A 54 6.15 -7.04 -12.40
N LYS A 55 7.40 -7.36 -12.08
CA LYS A 55 8.46 -7.69 -13.03
C LYS A 55 8.72 -9.19 -13.10
#